data_AF-A0A6V7IUK1-F1
#
_entry.id   AF-A0A6V7IUK1-F1
#
_cell.length_a   1.000
_cell.length_b   1.000
_cell.length_c   1.000
_cell.angle_alpha   90.00
_cell.angle_beta   90.00
_cell.angle_gamma   90.00
#
_symmetry.space_group_name_H-M   'P 1'
#
loop_
_entity.id
_entity.type
_entity.pdbx_description
1 polymer ?
#
loop_
_entity_poly.entity_id
_entity_poly.type
_entity_poly.pdbx_seq_one_letter_code
_entity_poly.pdbx_strand_id
1 'polypeptide(L)' 'AAYDTVTAQNVAIKKLSRPFQNVTHAKRAYREFKLMKLVNHKN' A
#
# COMPACT_ATOMS: atom_id res chain seq x y z
N ALA A 1 5.06 -0.14 13.11
CA ALA A 1 3.74 0.47 13.23
C ALA A 1 3.92 1.96 13.47
N ALA A 2 3.03 2.80 12.96
CA ALA A 2 3.00 4.23 13.25
C ALA A 2 1.70 4.56 13.98
N TYR A 3 1.70 5.63 14.77
CA TYR A 3 0.50 6.13 15.44
C TYR A 3 0.02 7.38 14.72
N ASP A 4 -1.24 7.37 14.25
CA ASP A 4 -1.88 8.54 13.66
C ASP A 4 -2.45 9.43 14.77
N THR A 5 -1.88 10.61 14.93
CA THR A 5 -2.29 11.58 15.96
C THR A 5 -3.59 12.31 15.62
N VAL A 6 -4.05 12.25 14.36
CA VAL A 6 -5.31 12.89 13.93
C VAL A 6 -6.50 11.99 14.26
N THR A 7 -6.39 10.70 13.98
CA THR A 7 -7.48 9.72 14.22
C THR A 7 -7.31 8.92 15.52
N ALA A 8 -6.19 9.11 16.22
CA ALA A 8 -5.82 8.42 17.46
C ALA A 8 -5.73 6.88 17.32
N GLN A 9 -5.29 6.39 16.16
CA GLN A 9 -5.22 4.96 15.86
C GLN A 9 -3.85 4.50 15.37
N ASN A 10 -3.52 3.23 15.61
CA ASN A 10 -2.33 2.61 15.05
C ASN A 10 -2.55 2.30 13.56
N VAL A 11 -1.57 2.67 12.73
CA VAL A 11 -1.61 2.49 11.29
C VAL A 11 -0.40 1.69 10.78
N ALA A 12 -0.60 0.97 9.68
CA ALA A 12 0.46 0.30 8.95
C ALA A 12 0.95 1.19 7.80
N ILE A 13 2.27 1.43 7.73
CA ILE A 13 2.91 2.17 6.64
C ILE A 13 3.87 1.22 5.94
N LYS A 14 3.63 0.96 4.64
CA LYS A 14 4.47 0.10 3.79
C LYS A 14 5.25 0.93 2.79
N LYS A 15 6.57 0.97 2.91
CA LYS A 15 7.47 1.57 1.90
C LYS A 15 7.77 0.54 0.82
N LEU A 16 7.35 0.79 -0.41
CA LEU A 16 7.74 -0.04 -1.57
C LEU A 16 9.20 0.24 -1.94
N SER A 17 10.06 -0.78 -1.87
CA SER A 17 11.47 -0.64 -2.24
C SER A 17 11.64 -0.75 -3.75
N ARG A 18 12.22 0.29 -4.36
CA ARG A 18 12.56 0.38 -5.79
C ARG A 18 11.44 -0.15 -6.72
N PRO A 19 10.19 0.35 -6.61
CA PRO A 19 9.05 -0.17 -7.37
C PRO A 19 9.19 0.00 -8.88
N PHE A 20 10.07 0.89 -9.33
CA PHE A 20 10.32 1.17 -10.75
C PHE A 20 11.63 0.60 -11.28
N GLN A 21 12.30 -0.28 -10.52
CA GLN A 21 13.59 -0.88 -10.93
C GLN A 21 13.46 -1.72 -12.20
N ASN A 22 12.34 -2.41 -12.37
CA ASN A 22 12.04 -3.19 -13.57
C ASN A 22 10.53 -3.28 -13.79
N VAL A 23 10.15 -3.78 -14.97
CA VAL A 23 8.74 -3.89 -15.39
C VAL A 23 7.93 -4.77 -14.44
N THR A 24 8.51 -5.83 -13.89
CA THR A 24 7.83 -6.74 -12.96
C THR A 24 7.48 -6.03 -11.65
N HIS A 25 8.41 -5.27 -11.08
CA HIS A 25 8.16 -4.47 -9.87
C HIS A 25 7.10 -3.40 -10.13
N ALA A 26 7.19 -2.71 -11.26
CA ALA A 26 6.26 -1.63 -11.61
C ALA A 26 4.84 -2.16 -11.81
N LYS A 27 4.69 -3.27 -12.58
CA LYS A 27 3.40 -3.95 -12.78
C LYS A 27 2.81 -4.45 -11.47
N ARG A 28 3.64 -5.01 -10.58
CA ARG A 28 3.19 -5.48 -9.25
C ARG A 28 2.71 -4.31 -8.38
N ALA A 29 3.50 -3.25 -8.26
CA ALA A 29 3.15 -2.08 -7.46
C ALA A 29 1.85 -1.42 -7.94
N TYR A 30 1.71 -1.24 -9.26
CA TYR A 30 0.50 -0.68 -9.85
C TYR A 30 -0.73 -1.57 -9.59
N ARG A 31 -0.59 -2.89 -9.77
CA ARG A 31 -1.70 -3.82 -9.54
C ARG A 31 -2.11 -3.87 -8.08
N GLU A 32 -1.15 -3.89 -7.16
CA GLU A 32 -1.39 -3.84 -5.70
C GLU A 32 -2.20 -2.58 -5.35
N PHE A 33 -1.75 -1.40 -5.79
CA PHE A 33 -2.45 -0.14 -5.52
C PHE A 33 -3.87 -0.10 -6.12
N LYS A 34 -4.03 -0.54 -7.38
CA LYS A 34 -5.34 -0.55 -8.05
C LYS A 34 -6.33 -1.49 -7.37
N LEU A 35 -5.89 -2.70 -6.99
CA LEU A 35 -6.75 -3.66 -6.31
C LEU A 35 -7.14 -3.18 -4.91
N MET A 36 -6.21 -2.63 -4.13
CA MET A 36 -6.51 -2.08 -2.80
C MET A 36 -7.52 -0.94 -2.83
N LYS A 37 -7.56 -0.14 -3.90
CA LYS A 37 -8.55 0.93 -4.08
C LYS A 37 -9.91 0.41 -4.56
N LEU A 38 -9.92 -0.69 -5.31
CA LEU A 38 -11.14 -1.21 -5.95
C LEU A 38 -11.97 -2.11 -5.02
N VAL A 39 -11.31 -2.93 -4.20
CA VAL A 39 -11.97 -3.91 -3.34
C VAL A 39 -12.33 -3.26 -2.00
N ASN A 40 -13.59 -3.39 -1.58
CA ASN A 40 -14.05 -2.96 -0.27
C ASN A 40 -14.69 -4.15 0.46
N HIS A 41 -13.86 -4.99 1.06
CA HIS A 41 -14.27 -6.14 1.86
C HIS A 41 -13.37 -6.23 3.10
N LYS A 42 -13.92 -6.65 4.24
CA LYS A 42 -13.23 -6.62 5.54
C LYS A 42 -12.11 -7.68 5.69
N ASN A 43 -12.07 -8.67 4.79
CA ASN A 43 -11.25 -9.89 4.92
C ASN A 43 -10.24 -10.04 3.79
#